data_AF-A0A1G4VAM4-F1
#
_entry.id   AF-A0A1G4VAM4-F1
#
_cell.length_a   1.000
_cell.length_b   1.000
_cell.length_c   1.000
_cell.angle_alpha   90.00
_cell.angle_beta   90.00
_cell.angle_gamma   90.00
#
_symmetry.space_group_name_H-M   'P 1'
#
loop_
_entity.id
_entity.type
_entity.pdbx_description
1 polymer ?
#
loop_
_entity_poly.entity_id
_entity_poly.type
_entity_poly.pdbx_seq_one_letter_code
_entity_poly.pdbx_strand_id
1 'polypeptide(L)'
;MKLFNLDSPLMKFLSRMTDILWLNILVLIFFVPPGVVYYLFASAIVNSGAMPSAGMEILIILLVILAATPIGAAFTAMHYVLLKMVRDEEGYITKDFFKSFKLNFRQATIIWGVAMIIMGILIFNFTNIQGMKAGTLFFAASAVAAIFVFGTLLYVFPVLSHFENSIKGTVRNSFFMSILALPRTVVMMILTAVPLVIIYLVERFEVMVWLIPLTMLFWFSLPAYYCAKLYDKTFKRFEPETAKPADDMEWTVSASEEGEETKADSADENADSSTIEAKGEGDKENSSEK
;
A
#
# COMPACT_ATOMS: atom_id res chain seq x y z
N MET A 1 -2.74 39.75 3.75
CA MET A 1 -2.63 38.61 2.81
C MET A 1 -3.34 37.41 3.43
N LYS A 2 -4.13 36.61 2.70
CA LYS A 2 -4.84 35.42 3.25
C LYS A 2 -4.43 34.08 2.59
N LEU A 3 -3.49 34.09 1.65
CA LEU A 3 -3.07 32.91 0.87
C LEU A 3 -2.21 31.90 1.65
N PHE A 4 -1.64 32.29 2.79
CA PHE A 4 -0.76 31.44 3.62
C PHE A 4 -1.38 31.06 4.98
N ASN A 5 -2.69 31.21 5.16
CA ASN A 5 -3.36 30.59 6.32
C ASN A 5 -3.35 29.06 6.16
N LEU A 6 -3.07 28.34 7.24
CA LEU A 6 -3.02 26.87 7.28
C LEU A 6 -4.31 26.21 6.77
N ASP A 7 -5.47 26.80 7.06
CA ASP A 7 -6.78 26.31 6.62
C ASP A 7 -7.11 26.60 5.15
N SER A 8 -6.27 27.35 4.44
CA SER A 8 -6.54 27.71 3.05
C SER A 8 -6.60 26.48 2.14
N PRO A 9 -7.45 26.47 1.10
CA PRO A 9 -7.49 25.37 0.12
C PRO A 9 -6.13 25.10 -0.54
N LEU A 10 -5.30 26.14 -0.67
CA LEU A 10 -3.95 26.07 -1.19
C LEU A 10 -2.99 25.33 -0.24
N MET A 11 -3.04 25.59 1.07
CA MET A 11 -2.25 24.83 2.05
C MET A 11 -2.69 23.37 2.14
N LYS A 12 -4.01 23.09 2.12
CA LYS A 12 -4.52 21.71 2.10
C LYS A 12 -4.11 20.94 0.83
N PHE A 13 -4.05 21.62 -0.32
CA PHE A 13 -3.52 21.06 -1.56
C PHE A 13 -2.00 20.82 -1.49
N LEU A 14 -1.22 21.78 -0.98
CA LEU A 14 0.24 21.66 -0.81
C LEU A 14 0.64 20.56 0.19
N SER A 15 -0.12 20.35 1.27
CA SER A 15 0.05 19.19 2.15
C SER A 15 -0.12 17.92 1.32
N ARG A 16 -1.29 17.69 0.70
CA ARG A 16 -1.54 16.47 -0.08
C ARG A 16 -0.50 16.25 -1.18
N MET A 17 0.02 17.30 -1.82
CA MET A 17 1.16 17.16 -2.74
C MET A 17 2.43 16.69 -2.02
N THR A 18 2.81 17.30 -0.90
CA THR A 18 3.96 16.89 -0.07
C THR A 18 3.82 15.46 0.45
N ASP A 19 2.60 15.06 0.80
CA ASP A 19 2.24 13.73 1.28
C ASP A 19 2.40 12.67 0.17
N ILE A 20 1.89 12.96 -1.03
CA ILE A 20 2.05 12.14 -2.25
C ILE A 20 3.53 12.06 -2.67
N LEU A 21 4.26 13.17 -2.60
CA LEU A 21 5.70 13.26 -2.88
C LEU A 21 6.52 12.38 -1.94
N TRP A 22 6.28 12.50 -0.64
CA TRP A 22 6.95 11.70 0.38
C TRP A 22 6.64 10.20 0.24
N LEU A 23 5.39 9.86 -0.05
CA LEU A 23 4.99 8.48 -0.36
C LEU A 23 5.67 7.93 -1.62
N ASN A 24 5.91 8.76 -2.63
CA ASN A 24 6.67 8.37 -3.82
C ASN A 24 8.14 8.05 -3.47
N ILE A 25 8.77 8.86 -2.60
CA ILE A 25 10.13 8.61 -2.09
C ILE A 25 10.19 7.28 -1.32
N LEU A 26 9.21 6.99 -0.46
CA LEU A 26 9.12 5.71 0.26
C LEU A 26 9.06 4.51 -0.69
N VAL A 27 8.37 4.61 -1.82
CA VAL A 27 8.32 3.56 -2.84
C VAL A 27 9.64 3.47 -3.62
N LEU A 28 10.21 4.59 -4.06
CA LEU A 28 11.46 4.64 -4.83
C LEU A 28 12.64 3.98 -4.11
N ILE A 29 12.70 4.04 -2.78
CA ILE A 29 13.75 3.37 -1.98
C ILE A 29 13.83 1.86 -2.30
N PHE A 30 12.71 1.19 -2.61
CA PHE A 30 12.69 -0.24 -2.96
C PHE A 30 13.11 -0.54 -4.42
N PHE A 31 13.20 0.48 -5.27
CA PHE A 31 13.75 0.37 -6.64
C PHE A 31 15.26 0.57 -6.68
N VAL A 32 15.88 1.15 -5.64
CA VAL A 32 17.33 1.36 -5.57
C VAL A 32 18.12 0.03 -5.58
N PRO A 33 17.81 -1.00 -4.76
CA PRO A 33 18.61 -2.22 -4.75
C PRO A 33 18.63 -2.98 -6.10
N PRO A 34 17.49 -3.21 -6.80
CA PRO A 34 17.51 -3.75 -8.16
C PRO A 34 18.29 -2.89 -9.15
N GLY A 35 18.13 -1.57 -9.09
CA GLY A 35 18.82 -0.62 -9.97
C GLY A 35 20.34 -0.64 -9.77
N VAL A 36 20.81 -0.73 -8.53
CA VAL A 36 22.24 -0.85 -8.20
C VAL A 36 22.81 -2.20 -8.68
N VAL A 37 22.11 -3.32 -8.45
CA VAL A 37 22.54 -4.64 -8.94
C VAL A 37 22.66 -4.64 -10.47
N TYR A 38 21.67 -4.09 -11.17
CA TYR A 38 21.68 -3.97 -12.62
C TYR A 38 22.80 -3.05 -13.14
N TYR A 39 22.98 -1.87 -12.54
CA TYR A 39 24.03 -0.91 -12.92
C TYR A 39 25.43 -1.47 -12.72
N LEU A 40 25.69 -2.13 -11.58
CA LEU A 40 26.98 -2.76 -11.31
C LEU A 40 27.30 -3.83 -12.36
N PHE A 41 26.32 -4.69 -12.72
CA PHE A 41 26.51 -5.67 -13.80
C PHE A 41 26.74 -5.01 -15.16
N ALA A 42 25.92 -4.04 -15.55
CA ALA A 42 26.09 -3.33 -16.83
C ALA A 42 27.49 -2.70 -16.94
N SER A 43 27.98 -2.07 -15.87
CA SER A 43 29.35 -1.52 -15.82
C SER A 43 30.43 -2.61 -15.91
N ALA A 44 30.20 -3.80 -15.32
CA ALA A 44 31.14 -4.92 -15.40
C ALA A 44 31.25 -5.51 -16.81
N ILE A 45 30.15 -5.58 -17.59
CA ILE A 45 30.20 -5.96 -19.01
C ILE A 45 31.03 -4.93 -19.80
N VAL A 46 30.69 -3.64 -19.65
CA VAL A 46 31.35 -2.55 -20.40
C VAL A 46 32.85 -2.48 -20.08
N ASN A 47 33.24 -2.64 -18.82
CA ASN A 47 34.63 -2.56 -18.39
C ASN A 47 35.46 -3.81 -18.73
N SER A 48 34.84 -4.99 -18.86
CA SER A 48 35.54 -6.22 -19.23
C SER A 48 35.61 -6.48 -20.73
N GLY A 49 34.69 -5.89 -21.51
CA GLY A 49 34.53 -6.16 -22.94
C GLY A 49 34.09 -7.60 -23.26
N ALA A 50 33.87 -8.44 -22.25
CA ALA A 50 33.49 -9.83 -22.39
C ALA A 50 31.98 -9.97 -22.39
N MET A 51 31.43 -10.67 -23.38
CA MET A 51 30.03 -11.09 -23.35
C MET A 51 29.83 -12.05 -22.16
N PRO A 52 28.85 -11.82 -21.28
CA PRO A 52 28.63 -12.68 -20.11
C PRO A 52 28.31 -14.12 -20.56
N SER A 53 28.81 -15.10 -19.82
CA SER A 53 28.37 -16.48 -20.02
C SER A 53 26.93 -16.65 -19.50
N ALA A 54 26.14 -17.52 -20.12
CA ALA A 54 24.73 -17.72 -19.77
C ALA A 54 24.50 -18.03 -18.26
N GLY A 55 25.47 -18.68 -17.60
CA GLY A 55 25.43 -18.90 -16.15
C GLY A 55 25.51 -17.61 -15.32
N MET A 56 26.27 -16.61 -15.76
CA MET A 56 26.33 -15.28 -15.12
C MET A 56 25.02 -14.52 -15.34
N GLU A 57 24.47 -14.55 -16.56
CA GLU A 57 23.19 -13.89 -16.87
C GLU A 57 22.06 -14.42 -15.96
N ILE A 58 21.95 -15.75 -15.83
CA ILE A 58 20.97 -16.40 -14.96
C ILE A 58 21.18 -16.00 -13.49
N LEU A 59 22.43 -16.02 -12.99
CA LEU A 59 22.75 -15.62 -11.62
C LEU A 59 22.30 -14.18 -11.33
N ILE A 60 22.51 -13.26 -12.26
CA ILE A 60 22.17 -11.85 -12.10
C ILE A 60 20.66 -11.61 -12.22
N ILE A 61 19.96 -12.34 -13.10
CA ILE A 61 18.50 -12.33 -13.15
C ILE A 61 17.92 -12.78 -11.79
N LEU A 62 18.48 -13.82 -11.16
CA LEU A 62 18.08 -14.27 -9.83
C LEU A 62 18.36 -13.21 -8.74
N LEU A 63 19.51 -12.53 -8.79
CA LEU A 63 19.84 -11.44 -7.85
C LEU A 63 18.91 -10.22 -8.02
N VAL A 64 18.57 -9.84 -9.25
CA VAL A 64 17.61 -8.76 -9.53
C VAL A 64 16.19 -9.14 -9.07
N ILE A 65 15.75 -10.38 -9.30
CA ILE A 65 14.46 -10.89 -8.80
C ILE A 65 14.43 -10.85 -7.27
N LEU A 66 15.49 -11.30 -6.59
CA LEU A 66 15.61 -11.26 -5.13
C LEU A 66 15.53 -9.81 -4.61
N ALA A 67 16.31 -8.90 -5.19
CA ALA A 67 16.29 -7.48 -4.85
C ALA A 67 14.93 -6.81 -5.15
N ALA A 68 14.17 -7.31 -6.12
CA ALA A 68 12.86 -6.79 -6.51
C ALA A 68 11.69 -7.38 -5.71
N THR A 69 11.91 -8.38 -4.85
CA THR A 69 10.84 -8.97 -4.00
C THR A 69 10.03 -7.95 -3.17
N PRO A 70 10.60 -6.91 -2.52
CA PRO A 70 9.82 -5.99 -1.70
C PRO A 70 8.97 -5.01 -2.51
N ILE A 71 9.15 -4.89 -3.82
CA ILE A 71 8.43 -3.90 -4.66
C ILE A 71 6.91 -4.13 -4.63
N GLY A 72 6.46 -5.40 -4.70
CA GLY A 72 5.03 -5.71 -4.58
C GLY A 72 4.44 -5.32 -3.22
N ALA A 73 5.21 -5.47 -2.15
CA ALA A 73 4.80 -5.04 -0.81
C ALA A 73 4.81 -3.50 -0.68
N ALA A 74 5.77 -2.82 -1.31
CA ALA A 74 5.81 -1.35 -1.39
C ALA A 74 4.63 -0.77 -2.17
N PHE A 75 4.22 -1.37 -3.31
CA PHE A 75 3.01 -0.97 -4.02
C PHE A 75 1.73 -1.23 -3.21
N THR A 76 1.66 -2.34 -2.47
CA THR A 76 0.53 -2.62 -1.56
C THR A 76 0.43 -1.58 -0.45
N ALA A 77 1.56 -1.23 0.17
CA ALA A 77 1.64 -0.20 1.21
C ALA A 77 1.37 1.22 0.66
N MET A 78 1.79 1.50 -0.58
CA MET A 78 1.43 2.74 -1.28
C MET A 78 -0.08 2.84 -1.46
N HIS A 79 -0.73 1.82 -2.01
CA HIS A 79 -2.17 1.82 -2.24
C HIS A 79 -3.01 1.85 -0.96
N TYR A 80 -2.49 1.33 0.16
CA TYR A 80 -3.04 1.53 1.50
C TYR A 80 -3.10 3.01 1.87
N VAL A 81 -1.93 3.68 1.95
CA VAL A 81 -1.86 5.09 2.37
C VAL A 81 -2.60 6.01 1.39
N LEU A 82 -2.54 5.74 0.08
CA LEU A 82 -3.29 6.49 -0.93
C LEU A 82 -4.80 6.43 -0.72
N LEU A 83 -5.37 5.28 -0.31
CA LEU A 83 -6.81 5.20 -0.07
C LEU A 83 -7.20 5.97 1.20
N LYS A 84 -6.41 5.87 2.28
CA LYS A 84 -6.61 6.68 3.50
C LYS A 84 -6.59 8.19 3.17
N MET A 85 -5.62 8.66 2.38
CA MET A 85 -5.53 10.05 1.89
C MET A 85 -6.61 10.46 0.86
N VAL A 86 -7.34 9.51 0.28
CA VAL A 86 -8.52 9.76 -0.57
C VAL A 86 -9.82 9.78 0.26
N ARG A 87 -9.82 9.10 1.40
CA ARG A 87 -10.93 9.05 2.38
C ARG A 87 -10.85 10.14 3.44
N ASP A 88 -9.78 10.94 3.45
CA ASP A 88 -9.46 11.93 4.49
C ASP A 88 -9.33 11.30 5.89
N GLU A 89 -8.85 10.05 5.95
CA GLU A 89 -8.52 9.36 7.20
C GLU A 89 -7.16 9.83 7.77
N GLU A 90 -7.13 10.18 9.05
CA GLU A 90 -5.89 10.56 9.73
C GLU A 90 -4.87 9.41 9.78
N GLY A 91 -3.58 9.74 9.64
CA GLY A 91 -2.49 8.77 9.74
C GLY A 91 -1.11 9.33 9.44
N TYR A 92 -0.08 8.74 10.04
CA TYR A 92 1.31 9.07 9.73
C TYR A 92 1.77 8.24 8.54
N ILE A 93 1.95 8.87 7.37
CA ILE A 93 2.31 8.24 6.08
C ILE A 93 3.40 7.18 6.21
N THR A 94 4.50 7.49 6.92
CA THR A 94 5.61 6.54 7.15
C THR A 94 5.20 5.33 7.98
N LYS A 95 4.49 5.56 9.10
CA LYS A 95 4.08 4.49 10.03
C LYS A 95 3.05 3.58 9.36
N ASP A 96 2.06 4.14 8.67
CA ASP A 96 1.00 3.40 7.98
C ASP A 96 1.54 2.64 6.76
N PHE A 97 2.49 3.23 6.00
CA PHE A 97 3.21 2.53 4.94
C PHE A 97 3.97 1.32 5.50
N PHE A 98 4.83 1.49 6.49
CA PHE A 98 5.62 0.37 7.04
C PHE A 98 4.78 -0.66 7.81
N LYS A 99 3.62 -0.25 8.37
CA LYS A 99 2.61 -1.15 8.94
C LYS A 99 2.01 -2.05 7.85
N SER A 100 1.44 -1.47 6.79
CA SER A 100 0.81 -2.23 5.71
C SER A 100 1.82 -3.07 4.92
N PHE A 101 3.04 -2.55 4.70
CA PHE A 101 4.16 -3.28 4.10
C PHE A 101 4.45 -4.58 4.86
N LYS A 102 4.60 -4.52 6.19
CA LYS A 102 4.91 -5.69 7.03
C LYS A 102 3.76 -6.70 7.08
N LEU A 103 2.52 -6.23 7.20
CA LEU A 103 1.32 -7.08 7.22
C LEU A 103 1.16 -7.85 5.89
N ASN A 104 1.32 -7.17 4.76
CA ASN A 104 1.08 -7.75 3.44
C ASN A 104 2.30 -8.43 2.80
N PHE A 105 3.51 -8.28 3.37
CA PHE A 105 4.78 -8.66 2.74
C PHE A 105 4.77 -10.04 2.07
N ARG A 106 4.34 -11.08 2.80
CA ARG A 106 4.32 -12.46 2.31
C ARG A 106 3.33 -12.65 1.15
N GLN A 107 2.13 -12.09 1.26
CA GLN A 107 1.10 -12.21 0.21
C GLN A 107 1.51 -11.43 -1.05
N ALA A 108 1.95 -10.18 -0.86
CA ALA A 108 2.33 -9.28 -1.92
C ALA A 108 3.54 -9.80 -2.71
N THR A 109 4.55 -10.36 -2.03
CA THR A 109 5.73 -10.95 -2.69
C THR A 109 5.37 -12.16 -3.55
N ILE A 110 4.47 -13.04 -3.10
CA ILE A 110 4.02 -14.21 -3.88
C ILE A 110 3.23 -13.76 -5.12
N ILE A 111 2.31 -12.80 -4.96
CA ILE A 111 1.52 -12.28 -6.07
C ILE A 111 2.41 -11.53 -7.07
N TRP A 112 3.41 -10.79 -6.59
CA TRP A 112 4.41 -10.09 -7.41
C TRP A 112 5.28 -11.07 -8.21
N GLY A 113 5.75 -12.16 -7.60
CA GLY A 113 6.48 -13.22 -8.30
C GLY A 113 5.65 -13.85 -9.43
N VAL A 114 4.37 -14.14 -9.17
CA VAL A 114 3.45 -14.65 -10.21
C VAL A 114 3.22 -13.62 -11.32
N ALA A 115 3.04 -12.34 -10.96
CA ALA A 115 2.90 -11.25 -11.94
C ALA A 115 4.14 -11.12 -12.84
N MET A 116 5.34 -11.16 -12.26
CA MET A 116 6.61 -11.12 -13.00
C MET A 116 6.76 -12.28 -13.98
N ILE A 117 6.38 -13.51 -13.59
CA ILE A 117 6.38 -14.68 -14.48
C ILE A 117 5.41 -14.50 -15.65
N ILE A 118 4.17 -14.04 -15.38
CA ILE A 118 3.17 -13.80 -16.44
C ILE A 118 3.64 -12.69 -17.39
N MET A 119 4.19 -11.59 -16.87
CA MET A 119 4.75 -10.50 -17.68
C MET A 119 5.93 -10.98 -18.54
N GLY A 120 6.84 -11.79 -17.99
CA GLY A 120 7.94 -12.39 -18.74
C GLY A 120 7.46 -13.29 -19.89
N ILE A 121 6.45 -14.13 -19.64
CA ILE A 121 5.81 -14.97 -20.68
C ILE A 121 5.16 -14.11 -21.77
N LEU A 122 4.44 -13.04 -21.41
CA LEU A 122 3.84 -12.13 -22.38
C LEU A 122 4.91 -11.44 -23.25
N ILE A 123 5.97 -10.90 -22.65
CA ILE A 123 7.09 -10.26 -23.37
C ILE A 123 7.77 -11.26 -24.31
N PHE A 124 8.06 -12.49 -23.85
CA PHE A 124 8.67 -13.54 -24.68
C PHE A 124 7.80 -13.91 -25.88
N ASN A 125 6.48 -14.02 -25.70
CA ASN A 125 5.57 -14.23 -26.83
C ASN A 125 5.62 -13.05 -27.81
N PHE A 126 5.55 -11.81 -27.31
CA PHE A 126 5.58 -10.60 -28.15
C PHE A 126 6.86 -10.44 -28.99
N THR A 127 8.01 -10.93 -28.53
CA THR A 127 9.26 -10.90 -29.32
C THR A 127 9.37 -12.07 -30.30
N ASN A 128 8.95 -13.28 -29.92
CA ASN A 128 9.10 -14.47 -30.77
C ASN A 128 8.04 -14.60 -31.88
N ILE A 129 6.87 -13.99 -31.73
CA ILE A 129 5.76 -14.11 -32.70
C ILE A 129 5.97 -13.23 -33.96
N GLN A 130 6.91 -12.27 -33.94
CA GLN A 130 7.19 -11.33 -35.03
C GLN A 130 7.94 -11.99 -36.21
N GLY A 131 7.20 -12.75 -37.02
CA GLY A 131 7.70 -13.34 -38.26
C GLY A 131 6.80 -14.40 -38.90
N MET A 132 5.84 -14.95 -38.15
CA MET A 132 4.95 -16.02 -38.65
C MET A 132 3.65 -15.45 -39.23
N LYS A 133 3.15 -16.00 -40.35
CA LYS A 133 1.84 -15.62 -40.93
C LYS A 133 0.65 -15.98 -40.03
N ALA A 134 0.75 -17.07 -39.25
CA ALA A 134 -0.19 -17.39 -38.18
C ALA A 134 -0.02 -16.48 -36.94
N GLY A 135 1.10 -15.75 -36.86
CA GLY A 135 1.49 -14.92 -35.73
C GLY A 135 0.56 -13.74 -35.51
N THR A 136 -0.09 -13.18 -36.54
CA THR A 136 -1.02 -12.04 -36.36
C THR A 136 -2.19 -12.37 -35.43
N LEU A 137 -2.77 -13.58 -35.54
CA LEU A 137 -3.86 -14.03 -34.67
C LEU A 137 -3.35 -14.31 -33.24
N PHE A 138 -2.18 -14.92 -33.13
CA PHE A 138 -1.53 -15.21 -31.85
C PHE A 138 -1.14 -13.92 -31.10
N PHE A 139 -0.55 -12.95 -31.80
CA PHE A 139 -0.23 -11.61 -31.32
C PHE A 139 -1.47 -10.87 -30.84
N ALA A 140 -2.57 -10.91 -31.61
CA ALA A 140 -3.83 -10.30 -31.19
C ALA A 140 -4.40 -10.93 -29.90
N ALA A 141 -4.34 -12.26 -29.79
CA ALA A 141 -4.74 -12.98 -28.58
C ALA A 141 -3.83 -12.63 -27.37
N SER A 142 -2.51 -12.57 -27.57
CA SER A 142 -1.54 -12.15 -26.54
C SER A 142 -1.74 -10.69 -26.11
N ALA A 143 -2.11 -9.79 -27.02
CA ALA A 143 -2.41 -8.40 -26.71
C ALA A 143 -3.70 -8.24 -25.89
N VAL A 144 -4.77 -8.95 -26.26
CA VAL A 144 -6.00 -9.00 -25.46
C VAL A 144 -5.72 -9.57 -24.07
N ALA A 145 -4.94 -10.66 -23.97
CA ALA A 145 -4.54 -11.24 -22.69
C ALA A 145 -3.71 -10.25 -21.83
N ALA A 146 -2.76 -9.53 -22.44
CA ALA A 146 -1.96 -8.52 -21.75
C ALA A 146 -2.81 -7.37 -21.19
N ILE A 147 -3.83 -6.91 -21.93
CA ILE A 147 -4.77 -5.88 -21.46
C ILE A 147 -5.54 -6.37 -20.22
N PHE A 148 -6.05 -7.61 -20.22
CA PHE A 148 -6.73 -8.18 -19.05
C PHE A 148 -5.79 -8.42 -17.86
N VAL A 149 -4.56 -8.86 -18.08
CA VAL A 149 -3.54 -9.02 -17.04
C VAL A 149 -3.20 -7.66 -16.42
N PHE A 150 -2.89 -6.64 -17.24
CA PHE A 150 -2.54 -5.31 -16.75
C PHE A 150 -3.73 -4.66 -16.00
N GLY A 151 -4.94 -4.73 -16.56
CA GLY A 151 -6.16 -4.26 -15.90
C GLY A 151 -6.42 -4.95 -14.55
N THR A 152 -6.01 -6.21 -14.39
CA THR A 152 -6.09 -6.94 -13.12
C THR A 152 -5.00 -6.50 -12.14
N LEU A 153 -3.77 -6.29 -12.60
CA LEU A 153 -2.65 -5.82 -11.75
C LEU A 153 -2.93 -4.45 -11.13
N LEU A 154 -3.63 -3.56 -11.84
CA LEU A 154 -4.10 -2.26 -11.32
C LEU A 154 -5.03 -2.38 -10.10
N TYR A 155 -5.75 -3.50 -9.96
CA TYR A 155 -6.63 -3.78 -8.81
C TYR A 155 -6.01 -4.69 -7.75
N VAL A 156 -5.01 -5.51 -8.10
CA VAL A 156 -4.36 -6.47 -7.21
C VAL A 156 -3.80 -5.83 -5.93
N PHE A 157 -2.99 -4.77 -6.04
CA PHE A 157 -2.39 -4.13 -4.87
C PHE A 157 -3.42 -3.35 -4.02
N PRO A 158 -4.35 -2.57 -4.62
CA PRO A 158 -5.48 -1.98 -3.90
C PRO A 158 -6.37 -2.96 -3.14
N VAL A 159 -6.70 -4.12 -3.74
CA VAL A 159 -7.55 -5.14 -3.12
C VAL A 159 -6.79 -5.83 -1.99
N LEU A 160 -5.51 -6.17 -2.19
CA LEU A 160 -4.67 -6.79 -1.17
C LEU A 160 -4.50 -5.90 0.07
N SER A 161 -4.43 -4.58 -0.09
CA SER A 161 -4.24 -3.66 1.04
C SER A 161 -5.49 -3.40 1.88
N HIS A 162 -6.70 -3.79 1.44
CA HIS A 162 -7.96 -3.43 2.11
C HIS A 162 -8.95 -4.58 2.35
N PHE A 163 -8.84 -5.70 1.64
CA PHE A 163 -9.75 -6.83 1.82
C PHE A 163 -8.97 -8.08 2.25
N GLU A 164 -9.22 -8.55 3.48
CA GLU A 164 -8.64 -9.81 3.96
C GLU A 164 -9.06 -10.98 3.07
N ASN A 165 -8.11 -11.49 2.29
CA ASN A 165 -8.30 -12.54 1.31
C ASN A 165 -7.13 -13.52 1.35
N SER A 166 -7.38 -14.74 0.85
CA SER A 166 -6.30 -15.62 0.41
C SER A 166 -5.71 -15.11 -0.91
N ILE A 167 -4.45 -15.43 -1.20
CA ILE A 167 -3.74 -15.07 -2.45
C ILE A 167 -4.58 -15.35 -3.73
N LYS A 168 -5.26 -16.50 -3.78
CA LYS A 168 -6.16 -16.86 -4.91
C LYS A 168 -7.44 -16.01 -4.92
N GLY A 169 -7.99 -15.70 -3.74
CA GLY A 169 -9.11 -14.79 -3.57
C GLY A 169 -8.78 -13.38 -4.05
N THR A 170 -7.64 -12.82 -3.65
CA THR A 170 -7.16 -11.49 -4.05
C THR A 170 -7.09 -11.35 -5.58
N VAL A 171 -6.42 -12.30 -6.26
CA VAL A 171 -6.31 -12.27 -7.73
C VAL A 171 -7.69 -12.42 -8.41
N ARG A 172 -8.53 -13.35 -7.94
CA ARG A 172 -9.87 -13.57 -8.50
C ARG A 172 -10.80 -12.37 -8.29
N ASN A 173 -10.77 -11.76 -7.10
CA ASN A 173 -11.53 -10.56 -6.79
C ASN A 173 -11.07 -9.38 -7.65
N SER A 174 -9.75 -9.19 -7.79
CA SER A 174 -9.18 -8.12 -8.62
C SER A 174 -9.54 -8.25 -10.10
N PHE A 175 -9.63 -9.48 -10.62
CA PHE A 175 -10.10 -9.76 -11.98
C PHE A 175 -11.60 -9.45 -12.15
N PHE A 176 -12.44 -9.79 -11.16
CA PHE A 176 -13.86 -9.40 -11.19
C PHE A 176 -14.04 -7.88 -11.05
N MET A 177 -13.24 -7.21 -10.22
CA MET A 177 -13.24 -5.75 -10.06
C MET A 177 -12.85 -5.04 -11.36
N SER A 178 -11.79 -5.50 -12.04
CA SER A 178 -11.30 -4.88 -13.27
C SER A 178 -12.29 -5.01 -14.44
N ILE A 179 -13.08 -6.08 -14.48
CA ILE A 179 -14.18 -6.27 -15.44
C ILE A 179 -15.43 -5.47 -15.04
N LEU A 180 -15.88 -5.58 -13.78
CA LEU A 180 -17.10 -4.91 -13.30
C LEU A 180 -16.98 -3.37 -13.37
N ALA A 181 -15.77 -2.86 -13.17
CA ALA A 181 -15.45 -1.44 -13.23
C ALA A 181 -14.81 -1.03 -14.57
N LEU A 182 -14.97 -1.80 -15.66
CA LEU A 182 -14.28 -1.64 -16.95
C LEU A 182 -14.01 -0.18 -17.40
N PRO A 183 -14.99 0.75 -17.39
CA PRO A 183 -14.75 2.15 -17.78
C PRO A 183 -13.75 2.88 -16.87
N ARG A 184 -13.73 2.55 -15.58
CA ARG A 184 -12.74 3.04 -14.60
C ARG A 184 -11.40 2.38 -14.84
N THR A 185 -11.37 1.06 -15.07
CA THR A 185 -10.16 0.28 -15.40
C THR A 185 -9.44 0.85 -16.62
N VAL A 186 -10.16 1.24 -17.67
CA VAL A 186 -9.60 1.89 -18.87
C VAL A 186 -9.01 3.26 -18.53
N VAL A 187 -9.69 4.10 -17.74
CA VAL A 187 -9.15 5.40 -17.30
C VAL A 187 -7.89 5.22 -16.44
N MET A 188 -7.85 4.22 -15.55
CA MET A 188 -6.67 3.89 -14.74
C MET A 188 -5.50 3.40 -15.61
N MET A 189 -5.79 2.59 -16.63
CA MET A 189 -4.81 2.10 -17.60
C MET A 189 -4.20 3.25 -18.42
N ILE A 190 -5.02 4.18 -18.92
CA ILE A 190 -4.56 5.40 -19.59
C ILE A 190 -3.70 6.24 -18.63
N LEU A 191 -4.20 6.51 -17.42
CA LEU A 191 -3.55 7.33 -16.40
C LEU A 191 -2.16 6.80 -15.98
N THR A 192 -2.00 5.47 -15.92
CA THR A 192 -0.70 4.82 -15.65
C THR A 192 0.19 4.73 -16.89
N ALA A 193 -0.37 4.79 -18.10
CA ALA A 193 0.38 4.86 -19.35
C ALA A 193 0.86 6.28 -19.70
N VAL A 194 0.15 7.35 -19.29
CA VAL A 194 0.50 8.74 -19.62
C VAL A 194 1.96 9.10 -19.27
N PRO A 195 2.52 8.77 -18.09
CA PRO A 195 3.93 9.05 -17.79
C PRO A 195 4.92 8.34 -18.74
N LEU A 196 4.62 7.11 -19.15
CA LEU A 196 5.42 6.35 -20.12
C LEU A 196 5.35 6.98 -21.52
N VAL A 197 4.16 7.37 -21.96
CA VAL A 197 3.95 8.03 -23.26
C VAL A 197 4.63 9.40 -23.29
N ILE A 198 4.60 10.17 -22.20
CA ILE A 198 5.32 11.45 -22.11
C ILE A 198 6.83 11.24 -22.27
N ILE A 199 7.43 10.24 -21.62
CA ILE A 199 8.87 9.95 -21.82
C ILE A 199 9.14 9.51 -23.27
N TYR A 200 8.31 8.65 -23.84
CA TYR A 200 8.49 8.15 -25.21
C TYR A 200 8.40 9.24 -26.29
N LEU A 201 7.51 10.23 -26.12
CA LEU A 201 7.33 11.33 -27.08
C LEU A 201 8.39 12.43 -26.98
N VAL A 202 9.24 12.43 -25.94
CA VAL A 202 10.31 13.45 -25.78
C VAL A 202 11.61 12.94 -26.41
N GLU A 203 11.64 12.96 -27.74
CA GLU A 203 12.82 12.55 -28.54
C GLU A 203 14.05 13.45 -28.31
N ARG A 204 13.85 14.71 -27.89
CA ARG A 204 14.95 15.65 -27.60
C ARG A 204 15.61 15.30 -26.26
N PHE A 205 16.74 14.60 -26.33
CA PHE A 205 17.57 14.17 -25.20
C PHE A 205 17.74 15.20 -24.08
N GLU A 206 18.00 16.47 -24.40
CA GLU A 206 18.12 17.54 -23.40
C GLU A 206 16.84 17.69 -22.55
N VAL A 207 15.68 17.74 -23.20
CA VAL A 207 14.36 17.89 -22.55
C VAL A 207 14.02 16.62 -21.76
N MET A 208 14.40 15.45 -22.26
CA MET A 208 14.28 14.18 -21.53
C MET A 208 15.08 14.21 -20.22
N VAL A 209 16.33 14.67 -20.24
CA VAL A 209 17.19 14.78 -19.04
C VAL A 209 16.61 15.75 -18.01
N TRP A 210 16.04 16.88 -18.43
CA TRP A 210 15.33 17.80 -17.53
C TRP A 210 14.00 17.22 -17.01
N LEU A 211 13.34 16.33 -17.74
CA LEU A 211 12.12 15.65 -17.29
C LEU A 211 12.39 14.55 -16.25
N ILE A 212 13.48 13.79 -16.36
CA ILE A 212 13.80 12.65 -15.47
C ILE A 212 13.61 12.94 -13.97
N PRO A 213 14.13 14.04 -13.37
CA PRO A 213 13.89 14.31 -11.95
C PRO A 213 12.40 14.56 -11.64
N LEU A 214 11.67 15.25 -12.52
CA LEU A 214 10.25 15.53 -12.34
C LEU A 214 9.38 14.27 -12.50
N THR A 215 9.68 13.43 -13.49
CA THR A 215 8.97 12.17 -13.68
C THR A 215 9.23 11.22 -12.52
N MET A 216 10.50 10.99 -12.13
CA MET A 216 10.88 10.19 -10.97
C MET A 216 10.13 10.62 -9.70
N LEU A 217 10.10 11.93 -9.41
CA LEU A 217 9.50 12.50 -8.21
C LEU A 217 7.99 12.23 -8.06
N PHE A 218 7.28 11.99 -9.16
CA PHE A 218 5.83 11.78 -9.18
C PHE A 218 5.37 10.42 -9.76
N TRP A 219 6.31 9.62 -10.26
CA TRP A 219 6.09 8.51 -11.20
C TRP A 219 4.99 7.52 -10.81
N PHE A 220 5.05 7.00 -9.57
CA PHE A 220 4.11 5.99 -9.09
C PHE A 220 2.95 6.65 -8.34
N SER A 221 3.26 7.59 -7.45
CA SER A 221 2.32 8.08 -6.44
C SER A 221 1.19 8.97 -7.00
N LEU A 222 1.46 9.85 -7.97
CA LEU A 222 0.40 10.69 -8.55
C LEU A 222 -0.62 9.89 -9.38
N PRO A 223 -0.21 9.05 -10.36
CA PRO A 223 -1.15 8.17 -11.07
C PRO A 223 -1.91 7.27 -10.09
N ALA A 224 -1.23 6.70 -9.09
CA ALA A 224 -1.88 5.84 -8.10
C ALA A 224 -2.88 6.59 -7.20
N TYR A 225 -2.66 7.88 -6.87
CA TYR A 225 -3.61 8.70 -6.11
C TYR A 225 -4.93 8.92 -6.87
N TYR A 226 -4.84 9.27 -8.15
CA TYR A 226 -6.03 9.40 -9.00
C TYR A 226 -6.70 8.03 -9.23
N CYS A 227 -5.94 6.94 -9.38
CA CYS A 227 -6.47 5.57 -9.38
C CYS A 227 -7.21 5.24 -8.08
N ALA A 228 -6.72 5.65 -6.91
CA ALA A 228 -7.39 5.44 -5.63
C ALA A 228 -8.76 6.15 -5.57
N LYS A 229 -8.85 7.37 -6.11
CA LYS A 229 -10.12 8.09 -6.27
C LYS A 229 -11.11 7.40 -7.25
N LEU A 230 -10.62 6.51 -8.11
CA LEU A 230 -11.44 5.67 -9.00
C LEU A 230 -11.83 4.32 -8.35
N TYR A 231 -10.92 3.63 -7.63
CA TYR A 231 -11.24 2.36 -6.98
C TYR A 231 -12.03 2.50 -5.67
N ASP A 232 -11.91 3.61 -4.93
CA ASP A 232 -12.74 3.87 -3.73
C ASP A 232 -14.24 3.73 -4.01
N LYS A 233 -14.70 4.36 -5.11
CA LYS A 233 -16.09 4.27 -5.62
C LYS A 233 -16.49 2.87 -6.11
N THR A 234 -15.56 1.94 -6.17
CA THR A 234 -15.81 0.52 -6.47
C THR A 234 -15.80 -0.27 -5.17
N PHE A 235 -14.83 -0.04 -4.28
CA PHE A 235 -14.68 -0.73 -2.99
C PHE A 235 -15.85 -0.49 -2.04
N LYS A 236 -16.42 0.73 -2.02
CA LYS A 236 -17.63 1.09 -1.27
C LYS A 236 -18.92 0.34 -1.70
N ARG A 237 -18.84 -0.56 -2.69
CA ARG A 237 -19.91 -1.50 -3.07
C ARG A 237 -19.71 -2.91 -2.47
N PHE A 238 -18.56 -3.18 -1.89
CA PHE A 238 -18.13 -4.50 -1.39
C PHE A 238 -17.70 -4.47 0.09
N GLU A 239 -17.26 -3.30 0.58
CA GLU A 239 -17.37 -2.98 1.99
C GLU A 239 -18.86 -3.07 2.38
N PRO A 240 -19.24 -3.83 3.42
CA PRO A 240 -20.61 -3.77 3.93
C PRO A 240 -20.88 -2.35 4.44
N GLU A 241 -22.13 -1.89 4.35
CA GLU A 241 -22.51 -0.61 4.96
C GLU A 241 -22.37 -0.71 6.48
N THR A 242 -21.22 -0.29 7.00
CA THR A 242 -21.06 -0.04 8.42
C THR A 242 -22.06 1.03 8.82
N ALA A 243 -22.98 0.69 9.72
CA ALA A 243 -23.83 1.67 10.35
C ALA A 243 -22.94 2.80 10.88
N LYS A 244 -23.35 4.05 10.63
CA LYS A 244 -22.61 5.24 11.06
C LYS A 244 -22.27 5.10 12.55
N PRO A 245 -21.04 5.40 12.99
CA PRO A 245 -20.75 5.44 14.41
C PRO A 245 -21.70 6.43 15.09
N ALA A 246 -22.23 6.03 16.25
CA ALA A 246 -23.05 6.87 17.10
C ALA A 246 -22.16 7.84 17.88
N ASP A 247 -21.56 8.80 17.17
CA ASP A 247 -20.84 9.94 17.76
C ASP A 247 -21.84 11.00 18.24
N ASP A 248 -22.79 10.57 19.07
CA ASP A 248 -23.78 11.38 19.78
C ASP A 248 -23.82 11.09 21.29
N MET A 249 -22.63 10.83 21.88
CA MET A 249 -22.38 11.06 23.31
C MET A 249 -21.43 12.24 23.52
N GLU A 250 -21.99 13.44 23.42
CA GLU A 250 -21.42 14.64 24.05
C GLU A 250 -21.33 14.41 25.57
N TRP A 251 -20.16 14.05 26.09
CA TRP A 251 -19.90 14.11 27.54
C TRP A 251 -19.61 15.56 27.97
N THR A 252 -20.61 16.41 27.85
CA THR A 252 -20.60 17.75 28.45
C THR A 252 -20.95 17.65 29.93
N VAL A 253 -19.95 17.37 30.77
CA VAL A 253 -20.02 17.74 32.19
C VAL A 253 -19.25 19.04 32.37
N SER A 254 -19.98 20.08 32.75
CA SER A 254 -19.49 21.45 32.88
C SER A 254 -18.37 21.58 33.89
N ALA A 255 -17.35 22.37 33.55
CA ALA A 255 -16.48 22.96 34.57
C ALA A 255 -17.31 23.88 35.46
N SER A 256 -17.17 23.73 36.78
CA SER A 256 -17.65 24.67 37.77
C SER A 256 -16.49 25.07 38.67
N GLU A 257 -15.81 26.15 38.28
CA GLU A 257 -15.30 27.13 39.25
C GLU A 257 -16.53 27.61 40.07
N GLU A 258 -16.43 28.02 41.34
CA GLU A 258 -15.34 28.67 42.06
C GLU A 258 -15.56 28.48 43.58
N GLY A 259 -14.54 28.69 44.45
CA GLY A 259 -14.76 28.65 45.90
C GLY A 259 -13.50 28.43 46.76
N GLU A 260 -13.00 29.49 47.38
CA GLU A 260 -11.86 29.47 48.32
C GLU A 260 -12.33 29.23 49.78
N GLU A 261 -11.48 28.60 50.61
CA GLU A 261 -10.90 29.19 51.83
C GLU A 261 -10.39 28.14 52.87
N THR A 262 -9.11 28.28 53.19
CA THR A 262 -8.39 27.96 54.43
C THR A 262 -9.16 27.63 55.72
N LYS A 263 -8.83 26.49 56.39
CA LYS A 263 -7.87 26.38 57.54
C LYS A 263 -7.90 24.99 58.22
N ALA A 264 -6.94 24.74 59.12
CA ALA A 264 -6.86 23.56 59.98
C ALA A 264 -7.41 23.84 61.39
N ASP A 265 -7.73 22.79 62.17
CA ASP A 265 -6.93 22.39 63.35
C ASP A 265 -7.43 21.07 63.99
N SER A 266 -6.54 20.34 64.69
CA SER A 266 -6.83 19.35 65.75
C SER A 266 -7.66 18.07 65.43
N ALA A 267 -7.78 17.08 66.33
CA ALA A 267 -6.76 16.38 67.13
C ALA A 267 -7.37 15.08 67.75
N ASP A 268 -6.51 14.07 67.89
CA ASP A 268 -6.49 12.99 68.91
C ASP A 268 -7.67 11.99 69.14
N GLU A 269 -7.26 10.84 69.71
CA GLU A 269 -8.04 9.79 70.42
C GLU A 269 -9.23 9.10 69.68
N ASN A 270 -9.62 7.85 69.99
CA ASN A 270 -9.16 6.94 71.04
C ASN A 270 -9.12 5.47 70.53
N ALA A 271 -8.49 4.58 71.29
CA ALA A 271 -8.56 3.13 71.12
C ALA A 271 -9.40 2.49 72.24
N ASP A 272 -10.02 1.33 71.98
CA ASP A 272 -10.09 0.27 72.99
C ASP A 272 -10.33 -1.15 72.40
N SER A 273 -10.13 -2.12 73.29
CA SER A 273 -10.45 -3.54 73.39
C SER A 273 -11.78 -4.08 72.79
N SER A 274 -12.08 -5.39 72.80
CA SER A 274 -11.24 -6.60 72.56
C SER A 274 -12.13 -7.85 72.38
N THR A 275 -11.51 -8.94 71.92
CA THR A 275 -11.81 -10.38 72.11
C THR A 275 -13.17 -10.83 72.66
N ILE A 276 -13.89 -11.67 71.89
CA ILE A 276 -14.61 -12.85 72.41
C ILE A 276 -14.26 -14.07 71.54
N GLU A 277 -14.05 -15.23 72.16
CA GLU A 277 -13.54 -16.45 71.52
C GLU A 277 -14.62 -17.49 71.12
N ALA A 278 -14.17 -18.46 70.33
CA ALA A 278 -14.87 -19.61 69.78
C ALA A 278 -15.65 -20.53 70.75
N LYS A 279 -16.67 -21.23 70.21
CA LYS A 279 -16.72 -22.72 70.15
C LYS A 279 -17.92 -23.26 69.35
N GLY A 280 -17.75 -24.45 68.76
CA GLY A 280 -18.79 -25.25 68.10
C GLY A 280 -18.19 -26.18 67.04
N GLU A 281 -18.46 -27.48 67.10
CA GLU A 281 -17.71 -28.51 66.37
C GLU A 281 -18.60 -29.69 65.93
N GLY A 282 -18.29 -30.29 64.77
CA GLY A 282 -18.97 -31.47 64.20
C GLY A 282 -20.07 -31.16 63.16
N ASP A 283 -20.43 -32.07 62.25
CA ASP A 283 -19.85 -33.39 61.93
C ASP A 283 -20.40 -33.92 60.57
N LYS A 284 -19.60 -34.66 59.76
CA LYS A 284 -20.00 -35.45 58.55
C LYS A 284 -20.66 -34.65 57.37
N GLU A 285 -20.83 -35.10 56.11
CA GLU A 285 -20.39 -36.23 55.22
C GLU A 285 -20.82 -35.87 53.75
N ASN A 286 -20.47 -36.52 52.61
CA ASN A 286 -19.45 -37.50 52.17
C ASN A 286 -19.34 -37.42 50.61
N SER A 287 -18.25 -37.93 49.99
CA SER A 287 -18.04 -38.12 48.52
C SER A 287 -18.02 -36.84 47.65
N SER A 288 -17.11 -36.55 46.70
CA SER A 288 -16.17 -37.33 45.86
C SER A 288 -16.80 -38.13 44.71
N GLU A 289 -16.09 -38.12 43.56
CA GLU A 289 -16.48 -38.63 42.23
C GLU A 289 -17.68 -37.89 41.56
N LYS A 290 -17.65 -37.58 40.25
CA LYS A 290 -16.75 -38.03 39.17
C LYS A 290 -16.45 -36.91 38.16
#